data_AF-A0A9E3LWG4-F1
#
_entry.id   AF-A0A9E3LWG4-F1
#
_cell.length_a   1.000
_cell.length_b   1.000
_cell.length_c   1.000
_cell.angle_alpha   90.00
_cell.angle_beta   90.00
_cell.angle_gamma   90.00
#
_symmetry.space_group_name_H-M   'P 1'
#
loop_
_entity.id
_entity.type
_entity.pdbx_description
1 polymer ?
#
loop_
_entity_poly.entity_id
_entity_poly.type
_entity_poly.pdbx_seq_one_letter_code
_entity_poly.pdbx_strand_id
1 'polypeptide(L)'
;MAVRSIAEAAPPTPWSRNLAEPTIDPSAFLHSFSNIIGNVKIGANVIVAPGTSIRADEGTPFYIGENTNLQDGVVVHGLEKGRVVGDDRQQYSVWIGKNTCITHMALIHGPCYVGDDCFIGFRSTVFNARVGAGCIVMMHALIQDVEIPPGKYVPSGAVITNQQQADRLPDVQADDKEFAHHVVGINQALRAGYLCAADSKCIRTIRDELTNSYTSTGIEVEVFERSDEVSSNSLGAETVEQVRYLLQQGYNIGTEHVDQRRFRTGSWTSCKPIEVRSLGEAIAALESCLRDHTGEYVRLFGIDPKGKRRVLENIIQRPDGVVQPSSSFKAPAYSSSNGSYNGNGNGNGNRSGYSNGSNRLSGETINQIRQLLAGGYKIGTEHVDERRFRTGSWQTCTPIESSSAGDVVAALEDCMDNHQGEYVRLIGIDPKAKRRILESIIQRPNGPVGTSSSSKSSGTTTAFASASTTATASSNKLSSEAVEQLQQLLAGGFKISAEHVDQRRFRTGSWSSCGQIQAHSIREAIAALEGYINEYEGEYVRLIGIDPKAKRRVLELIVQRP
;
A
#
# COMPACT_ATOMS: atom_id res chain seq x y z
N MET A 1 -6.37 -31.67 4.06
CA MET A 1 -5.79 -30.75 5.06
C MET A 1 -6.50 -31.00 6.36
N ALA A 2 -5.79 -31.25 7.46
CA ALA A 2 -6.42 -31.38 8.78
C ALA A 2 -7.04 -30.04 9.18
N VAL A 3 -8.27 -30.07 9.70
CA VAL A 3 -8.89 -28.92 10.37
C VAL A 3 -8.06 -28.64 11.60
N ARG A 4 -7.23 -27.58 11.59
CA ARG A 4 -6.45 -27.20 12.76
C ARG A 4 -7.39 -26.71 13.85
N SER A 5 -7.16 -27.18 15.08
CA SER A 5 -7.82 -26.64 16.26
C SER A 5 -7.25 -25.23 16.51
N ILE A 6 -8.08 -24.30 16.98
CA ILE A 6 -7.62 -22.94 17.34
C ILE A 6 -6.58 -23.01 18.48
N ALA A 7 -6.77 -23.97 19.38
CA ALA A 7 -5.89 -24.26 20.51
C ALA A 7 -5.25 -25.65 20.35
N GLU A 8 -3.93 -25.72 20.35
CA GLU A 8 -3.16 -26.97 20.20
C GLU A 8 -2.12 -27.12 21.32
N ALA A 9 -1.80 -28.38 21.65
CA ALA A 9 -0.75 -28.70 22.62
C ALA A 9 0.64 -28.28 22.12
N ALA A 10 1.54 -27.94 23.05
CA ALA A 10 2.95 -27.78 22.71
C ALA A 10 3.53 -29.13 22.20
N PRO A 11 4.37 -29.12 21.15
CA PRO A 11 4.99 -30.33 20.64
C PRO A 11 6.04 -30.89 21.64
N PRO A 12 6.34 -32.20 21.57
CA PRO A 12 7.44 -32.76 22.34
C PRO A 12 8.79 -32.29 21.78
N THR A 13 9.66 -31.79 22.64
CA THR A 13 11.01 -31.28 22.32
C THR A 13 12.03 -31.75 23.36
N PRO A 14 13.34 -31.54 23.15
CA PRO A 14 14.35 -31.81 24.19
C PRO A 14 14.14 -31.00 25.48
N TRP A 15 13.56 -29.79 25.40
CA TRP A 15 13.34 -28.89 26.55
C TRP A 15 11.96 -29.01 27.18
N SER A 16 10.97 -29.62 26.51
CA SER A 16 9.64 -29.82 27.06
C SER A 16 8.97 -31.11 26.57
N ARG A 17 8.41 -31.89 27.50
CA ARG A 17 7.64 -33.12 27.21
C ARG A 17 6.25 -33.13 27.85
N ASN A 18 5.80 -32.01 28.39
CA ASN A 18 4.55 -31.94 29.16
C ASN A 18 3.29 -31.83 28.28
N LEU A 19 3.45 -31.58 26.97
CA LEU A 19 2.35 -31.44 26.01
C LEU A 19 1.24 -30.47 26.48
N ALA A 20 1.64 -29.38 27.14
CA ALA A 20 0.69 -28.44 27.73
C ALA A 20 -0.21 -27.79 26.66
N GLU A 21 -1.49 -27.62 27.00
CA GLU A 21 -2.50 -26.98 26.17
C GLU A 21 -2.90 -25.59 26.71
N PRO A 22 -3.46 -24.70 25.86
CA PRO A 22 -3.94 -23.41 26.31
C PRO A 22 -5.07 -23.55 27.35
N THR A 23 -5.01 -22.74 28.41
CA THR A 23 -6.10 -22.58 29.38
C THR A 23 -6.83 -21.28 29.06
N ILE A 24 -8.07 -21.37 28.60
CA ILE A 24 -8.85 -20.23 28.10
C ILE A 24 -10.08 -20.01 28.99
N ASP A 25 -10.24 -18.79 29.50
CA ASP A 25 -11.44 -18.44 30.24
C ASP A 25 -12.70 -18.51 29.35
N PRO A 26 -13.84 -19.06 29.83
CA PRO A 26 -15.06 -19.19 29.03
C PRO A 26 -15.64 -17.89 28.49
N SER A 27 -15.31 -16.74 29.10
CA SER A 27 -15.76 -15.43 28.64
C SER A 27 -14.87 -14.84 27.54
N ALA A 28 -13.71 -15.41 27.27
CA ALA A 28 -12.83 -14.94 26.19
C ALA A 28 -13.42 -15.28 24.81
N PHE A 29 -13.15 -14.42 23.82
CA PHE A 29 -13.46 -14.69 22.41
C PHE A 29 -12.17 -14.88 21.62
N LEU A 30 -12.05 -16.02 20.97
CA LEU A 30 -10.93 -16.34 20.07
C LEU A 30 -11.47 -16.47 18.65
N HIS A 31 -10.99 -15.63 17.75
CA HIS A 31 -11.39 -15.73 16.35
C HIS A 31 -10.90 -17.05 15.73
N SER A 32 -11.71 -17.67 14.88
CA SER A 32 -11.40 -18.97 14.26
C SER A 32 -10.15 -18.97 13.37
N PHE A 33 -9.79 -17.80 12.83
CA PHE A 33 -8.57 -17.57 12.08
C PHE A 33 -7.38 -17.14 12.97
N SER A 34 -7.29 -17.62 14.20
CA SER A 34 -6.14 -17.42 15.10
C SER A 34 -5.51 -18.77 15.46
N ASN A 35 -4.27 -18.76 15.96
CA ASN A 35 -3.55 -19.98 16.28
C ASN A 35 -2.84 -19.86 17.64
N ILE A 36 -3.19 -20.72 18.59
CA ILE A 36 -2.72 -20.67 19.98
C ILE A 36 -2.13 -22.03 20.36
N ILE A 37 -0.86 -22.06 20.73
CA ILE A 37 -0.11 -23.31 20.98
C ILE A 37 0.57 -23.24 22.34
N GLY A 38 0.46 -24.32 23.12
CA GLY A 38 1.26 -24.56 24.32
C GLY A 38 0.65 -24.00 25.60
N ASN A 39 1.48 -23.86 26.65
CA ASN A 39 1.06 -23.36 27.96
C ASN A 39 0.80 -21.85 27.94
N VAL A 40 -0.39 -21.48 27.46
CA VAL A 40 -0.88 -20.11 27.37
C VAL A 40 -2.11 -19.99 28.27
N LYS A 41 -2.06 -19.07 29.24
CA LYS A 41 -3.21 -18.73 30.08
C LYS A 41 -3.88 -17.47 29.56
N ILE A 42 -5.13 -17.59 29.11
CA ILE A 42 -5.96 -16.49 28.62
C ILE A 42 -7.03 -16.17 29.66
N GLY A 43 -6.98 -14.95 30.20
CA GLY A 43 -7.91 -14.46 31.23
C GLY A 43 -9.30 -14.11 30.72
N ALA A 44 -10.16 -13.71 31.66
CA ALA A 44 -11.54 -13.35 31.38
C ALA A 44 -11.66 -12.17 30.42
N ASN A 45 -12.70 -12.19 29.59
CA ASN A 45 -13.06 -11.12 28.65
C ASN A 45 -11.95 -10.72 27.66
N VAL A 46 -10.96 -11.60 27.43
CA VAL A 46 -9.94 -11.37 26.41
C VAL A 46 -10.56 -11.53 25.02
N ILE A 47 -10.12 -10.71 24.07
CA ILE A 47 -10.44 -10.87 22.64
C ILE A 47 -9.18 -11.12 21.84
N VAL A 48 -9.17 -12.18 21.04
CA VAL A 48 -8.09 -12.53 20.11
C VAL A 48 -8.61 -12.44 18.69
N ALA A 49 -8.04 -11.54 17.91
CA ALA A 49 -8.48 -11.18 16.57
C ALA A 49 -7.87 -12.09 15.47
N PRO A 50 -8.36 -12.02 14.22
CA PRO A 50 -7.86 -12.81 13.09
C PRO A 50 -6.34 -12.67 12.84
N GLY A 51 -5.71 -13.73 12.35
CA GLY A 51 -4.29 -13.77 12.02
C GLY A 51 -3.34 -13.77 13.22
N THR A 52 -3.85 -13.69 14.45
CA THR A 52 -3.03 -13.70 15.67
C THR A 52 -2.39 -15.08 15.89
N SER A 53 -1.10 -15.09 16.24
CA SER A 53 -0.33 -16.30 16.55
C SER A 53 0.32 -16.19 17.93
N ILE A 54 -0.12 -17.04 18.87
CA ILE A 54 0.39 -17.11 20.23
C ILE A 54 1.02 -18.49 20.41
N ARG A 55 2.35 -18.57 20.51
CA ARG A 55 3.05 -19.86 20.46
C ARG A 55 4.08 -20.00 21.58
N ALA A 56 3.71 -20.79 22.58
CA ALA A 56 4.50 -21.08 23.79
C ALA A 56 5.12 -22.50 23.73
N ASP A 57 5.80 -22.80 22.64
CA ASP A 57 6.47 -24.10 22.39
C ASP A 57 7.98 -24.09 22.71
N GLU A 58 8.60 -22.92 22.76
CA GLU A 58 10.00 -22.70 23.16
C GLU A 58 10.08 -22.04 24.55
N GLY A 59 9.92 -20.72 24.62
CA GLY A 59 9.70 -19.99 25.86
C GLY A 59 8.29 -20.24 26.40
N THR A 60 8.18 -20.63 27.67
CA THR A 60 6.89 -20.99 28.29
C THR A 60 6.97 -20.81 29.83
N PRO A 61 5.87 -20.50 30.54
CA PRO A 61 4.50 -20.24 30.08
C PRO A 61 4.26 -18.79 29.64
N PHE A 62 3.12 -18.53 28.98
CA PHE A 62 2.60 -17.18 28.68
C PHE A 62 1.34 -16.88 29.50
N TYR A 63 1.18 -15.62 29.92
CA TYR A 63 -0.02 -15.12 30.60
C TYR A 63 -0.58 -13.89 29.87
N ILE A 64 -1.89 -13.88 29.68
CA ILE A 64 -2.67 -12.78 29.11
C ILE A 64 -3.78 -12.43 30.09
N GLY A 65 -3.68 -11.24 30.70
CA GLY A 65 -4.59 -10.75 31.73
C GLY A 65 -6.00 -10.45 31.24
N GLU A 66 -6.91 -10.25 32.18
CA GLU A 66 -8.32 -9.98 31.88
C GLU A 66 -8.54 -8.68 31.11
N ASN A 67 -9.62 -8.63 30.32
CA ASN A 67 -10.03 -7.51 29.48
C ASN A 67 -9.00 -7.05 28.41
N THR A 68 -7.89 -7.77 28.26
CA THR A 68 -6.85 -7.50 27.27
C THR A 68 -7.30 -7.88 25.86
N ASN A 69 -6.84 -7.14 24.85
CA ASN A 69 -7.11 -7.44 23.45
C ASN A 69 -5.81 -7.70 22.69
N LEU A 70 -5.80 -8.76 21.88
CA LEU A 70 -4.76 -9.06 20.90
C LEU A 70 -5.37 -8.91 19.51
N GLN A 71 -4.97 -7.86 18.82
CA GLN A 71 -5.57 -7.46 17.55
C GLN A 71 -4.90 -8.17 16.35
N ASP A 72 -5.39 -7.86 15.15
CA ASP A 72 -5.10 -8.63 13.95
C ASP A 72 -3.60 -8.79 13.69
N GLY A 73 -3.19 -10.03 13.43
CA GLY A 73 -1.81 -10.36 13.07
C GLY A 73 -0.78 -10.17 14.19
N VAL A 74 -1.21 -10.01 15.45
CA VAL A 74 -0.29 -9.98 16.60
C VAL A 74 0.48 -11.30 16.70
N VAL A 75 1.76 -11.22 17.04
CA VAL A 75 2.59 -12.40 17.30
C VAL A 75 3.09 -12.35 18.73
N VAL A 76 2.89 -13.45 19.47
CA VAL A 76 3.44 -13.66 20.81
C VAL A 76 4.28 -14.93 20.81
N HIS A 77 5.56 -14.78 21.14
CA HIS A 77 6.53 -15.88 21.18
C HIS A 77 7.55 -15.63 22.31
N GLY A 78 8.46 -16.56 22.56
CA GLY A 78 9.48 -16.38 23.59
C GLY A 78 10.68 -17.29 23.41
N LEU A 79 11.86 -16.80 23.82
CA LEU A 79 13.08 -17.59 23.82
C LEU A 79 13.02 -18.70 24.88
N GLU A 80 13.71 -19.82 24.62
CA GLU A 80 13.81 -20.98 25.52
C GLU A 80 14.22 -20.57 26.93
N LYS A 81 15.20 -19.66 27.01
CA LYS A 81 15.78 -19.13 28.24
C LYS A 81 15.37 -17.67 28.48
N GLY A 82 15.45 -17.25 29.73
CA GLY A 82 15.00 -15.94 30.17
C GLY A 82 13.53 -15.99 30.60
N ARG A 83 13.25 -15.44 31.78
CA ARG A 83 11.91 -15.37 32.34
C ARG A 83 11.72 -14.02 33.03
N VAL A 84 10.48 -13.57 33.10
CA VAL A 84 10.02 -12.45 33.90
C VAL A 84 9.18 -12.96 35.06
N VAL A 85 9.16 -12.21 36.15
CA VAL A 85 8.26 -12.49 37.28
C VAL A 85 6.94 -11.77 37.03
N GLY A 86 5.86 -12.54 36.93
CA GLY A 86 4.49 -12.03 36.85
C GLY A 86 4.01 -11.47 38.19
N ASP A 87 2.86 -10.80 38.19
CA ASP A 87 2.32 -10.19 39.40
C ASP A 87 1.81 -11.23 40.41
N ASP A 88 1.55 -12.45 39.94
CA ASP A 88 1.29 -13.65 40.76
C ASP A 88 2.55 -14.27 41.37
N ARG A 89 3.72 -13.61 41.19
CA ARG A 89 5.06 -14.03 41.63
C ARG A 89 5.56 -15.34 40.99
N GLN A 90 4.95 -15.78 39.89
CA GLN A 90 5.41 -16.93 39.11
C GLN A 90 6.30 -16.48 37.94
N GLN A 91 7.07 -17.41 37.39
CA GLN A 91 7.97 -17.17 36.25
C GLN A 91 7.23 -17.38 34.93
N TYR A 92 7.34 -16.41 34.02
CA TYR A 92 6.74 -16.43 32.70
C TYR A 92 7.77 -16.11 31.63
N SER A 93 7.61 -16.65 30.43
CA SER A 93 8.37 -16.16 29.28
C SER A 93 7.73 -14.87 28.75
N VAL A 94 6.39 -14.78 28.75
CA VAL A 94 5.66 -13.57 28.42
C VAL A 94 4.57 -13.34 29.47
N TRP A 95 4.56 -12.14 30.07
CA TRP A 95 3.48 -11.64 30.91
C TRP A 95 2.85 -10.42 30.24
N ILE A 96 1.55 -10.48 29.96
CA ILE A 96 0.76 -9.33 29.52
C ILE A 96 -0.33 -9.12 30.58
N GLY A 97 -0.33 -7.94 31.19
CA GLY A 97 -1.26 -7.55 32.24
C GLY A 97 -2.70 -7.39 31.77
N LYS A 98 -3.50 -6.81 32.65
CA LYS A 98 -4.93 -6.57 32.49
C LYS A 98 -5.18 -5.30 31.68
N ASN A 99 -6.37 -5.20 31.10
CA ASN A 99 -6.85 -4.01 30.36
C ASN A 99 -5.84 -3.49 29.32
N THR A 100 -5.03 -4.38 28.76
CA THR A 100 -3.92 -4.02 27.88
C THR A 100 -4.34 -4.17 26.42
N CYS A 101 -3.91 -3.24 25.58
CA CYS A 101 -4.16 -3.26 24.14
C CYS A 101 -2.88 -3.68 23.41
N ILE A 102 -2.84 -4.91 22.89
CA ILE A 102 -1.79 -5.35 21.98
C ILE A 102 -2.34 -5.20 20.56
N THR A 103 -1.97 -4.10 19.90
CA THR A 103 -2.66 -3.66 18.69
C THR A 103 -2.10 -4.27 17.40
N HIS A 104 -2.77 -3.99 16.27
CA HIS A 104 -2.53 -4.66 14.99
C HIS A 104 -1.04 -4.84 14.65
N MET A 105 -0.67 -6.07 14.33
CA MET A 105 0.67 -6.50 13.90
C MET A 105 1.80 -6.21 14.91
N ALA A 106 1.49 -5.98 16.20
CA ALA A 106 2.51 -5.89 17.22
C ALA A 106 3.20 -7.24 17.49
N LEU A 107 4.47 -7.19 17.87
CA LEU A 107 5.27 -8.35 18.26
C LEU A 107 5.64 -8.27 19.74
N ILE A 108 5.20 -9.24 20.52
CA ILE A 108 5.61 -9.42 21.92
C ILE A 108 6.49 -10.67 21.99
N HIS A 109 7.76 -10.48 22.35
CA HIS A 109 8.73 -11.58 22.36
C HIS A 109 9.43 -11.73 23.72
N GLY A 110 9.24 -12.89 24.36
CA GLY A 110 9.82 -13.23 25.66
C GLY A 110 11.36 -13.30 25.66
N PRO A 111 12.03 -13.00 26.80
CA PRO A 111 11.43 -12.65 28.10
C PRO A 111 10.84 -11.24 28.11
N CYS A 112 9.54 -11.13 28.41
CA CYS A 112 8.83 -9.87 28.26
C CYS A 112 7.75 -9.72 29.32
N TYR A 113 7.69 -8.54 29.95
CA TYR A 113 6.62 -8.15 30.85
C TYR A 113 5.97 -6.87 30.32
N VAL A 114 4.66 -6.88 30.13
CA VAL A 114 3.84 -5.69 29.84
C VAL A 114 2.84 -5.58 30.98
N GLY A 115 2.89 -4.46 31.72
CA GLY A 115 2.03 -4.23 32.88
C GLY A 115 0.58 -3.93 32.52
N ASP A 116 -0.24 -3.76 33.55
CA ASP A 116 -1.66 -3.41 33.40
C ASP A 116 -1.85 -2.06 32.68
N ASP A 117 -3.02 -1.89 32.06
CA ASP A 117 -3.48 -0.65 31.42
C ASP A 117 -2.51 -0.09 30.36
N CYS A 118 -1.74 -0.95 29.70
CA CYS A 118 -0.80 -0.54 28.67
C CYS A 118 -1.45 -0.48 27.28
N PHE A 119 -0.94 0.40 26.43
CA PHE A 119 -1.25 0.42 24.99
C PHE A 119 0.02 0.14 24.19
N ILE A 120 0.06 -0.94 23.42
CA ILE A 120 1.15 -1.29 22.51
C ILE A 120 0.69 -1.07 21.07
N GLY A 121 1.11 0.04 20.49
CA GLY A 121 0.65 0.56 19.21
C GLY A 121 1.08 -0.25 17.98
N PHE A 122 0.46 0.07 16.84
CA PHE A 122 0.53 -0.74 15.62
C PHE A 122 1.96 -1.04 15.19
N ARG A 123 2.24 -2.30 14.81
CA ARG A 123 3.56 -2.75 14.35
C ARG A 123 4.71 -2.45 15.31
N SER A 124 4.44 -2.28 16.60
CA SER A 124 5.49 -2.10 17.60
C SER A 124 6.01 -3.43 18.10
N THR A 125 7.27 -3.45 18.53
CA THR A 125 7.94 -4.64 19.04
C THR A 125 8.41 -4.42 20.47
N VAL A 126 8.11 -5.38 21.34
CA VAL A 126 8.65 -5.44 22.70
C VAL A 126 9.40 -6.77 22.84
N PHE A 127 10.72 -6.71 23.07
CA PHE A 127 11.57 -7.89 23.14
C PHE A 127 12.63 -7.76 24.25
N ASN A 128 12.79 -8.80 25.08
CA ASN A 128 13.75 -8.80 26.20
C ASN A 128 13.62 -7.53 27.07
N ALA A 129 12.38 -7.15 27.41
CA ALA A 129 12.07 -5.86 28.00
C ALA A 129 10.92 -5.94 29.01
N ARG A 130 10.88 -4.96 29.91
CA ARG A 130 9.77 -4.73 30.85
C ARG A 130 9.12 -3.39 30.54
N VAL A 131 7.82 -3.37 30.27
CA VAL A 131 7.01 -2.18 30.10
C VAL A 131 6.12 -2.03 31.32
N GLY A 132 6.36 -1.00 32.13
CA GLY A 132 5.60 -0.74 33.36
C GLY A 132 4.12 -0.42 33.09
N ALA A 133 3.28 -0.56 34.11
CA ALA A 133 1.84 -0.32 34.00
C ALA A 133 1.50 1.10 33.50
N GLY A 134 0.41 1.23 32.76
CA GLY A 134 -0.10 2.49 32.24
C GLY A 134 0.78 3.15 31.16
N CYS A 135 1.70 2.42 30.55
CA CYS A 135 2.52 2.95 29.45
C CYS A 135 1.75 3.01 28.14
N ILE A 136 2.03 4.06 27.37
CA ILE A 136 1.43 4.26 26.04
C ILE A 136 2.55 4.25 25.01
N VAL A 137 2.64 3.13 24.29
CA VAL A 137 3.61 2.92 23.22
C VAL A 137 2.93 3.15 21.90
N MET A 138 3.36 4.18 21.17
CA MET A 138 2.78 4.52 19.88
C MET A 138 3.37 3.68 18.74
N MET A 139 2.89 3.93 17.53
CA MET A 139 3.07 3.03 16.38
C MET A 139 4.53 2.90 15.95
N HIS A 140 4.91 1.73 15.43
CA HIS A 140 6.24 1.43 14.89
C HIS A 140 7.39 1.62 15.89
N ALA A 141 7.13 1.52 17.20
CA ALA A 141 8.19 1.60 18.19
C ALA A 141 8.92 0.25 18.35
N LEU A 142 10.22 0.29 18.60
CA LEU A 142 11.01 -0.86 19.04
C LEU A 142 11.48 -0.61 20.47
N ILE A 143 11.10 -1.49 21.39
CA ILE A 143 11.55 -1.50 22.79
C ILE A 143 12.32 -2.81 23.00
N GLN A 144 13.61 -2.70 23.28
CA GLN A 144 14.48 -3.85 23.40
C GLN A 144 15.54 -3.67 24.49
N ASP A 145 15.79 -4.72 25.29
CA ASP A 145 16.88 -4.76 26.27
C ASP A 145 16.80 -3.65 27.35
N VAL A 146 15.59 -3.22 27.69
CA VAL A 146 15.33 -2.10 28.62
C VAL A 146 14.13 -2.35 29.54
N GLU A 147 14.08 -1.60 30.64
CA GLU A 147 12.89 -1.44 31.46
C GLU A 147 12.29 -0.03 31.26
N ILE A 148 11.08 0.04 30.71
CA ILE A 148 10.32 1.29 30.62
C ILE A 148 9.58 1.49 31.96
N PRO A 149 9.84 2.60 32.69
CA PRO A 149 9.14 2.89 33.93
C PRO A 149 7.61 2.99 33.72
N PRO A 150 6.79 2.77 34.77
CA PRO A 150 5.33 2.94 34.67
C PRO A 150 4.92 4.35 34.21
N GLY A 151 3.79 4.43 33.48
CA GLY A 151 3.19 5.69 33.07
C GLY A 151 4.00 6.48 32.04
N LYS A 152 4.87 5.83 31.27
CA LYS A 152 5.70 6.47 30.24
C LYS A 152 5.08 6.39 28.84
N TYR A 153 5.27 7.46 28.08
CA TYR A 153 4.82 7.58 26.70
C TYR A 153 5.99 7.38 25.74
N VAL A 154 5.87 6.43 24.82
CA VAL A 154 6.87 6.15 23.78
C VAL A 154 6.33 6.65 22.43
N PRO A 155 6.98 7.65 21.80
CA PRO A 155 6.47 8.23 20.56
C PRO A 155 6.63 7.28 19.36
N SER A 156 5.85 7.52 18.31
CA SER A 156 5.85 6.67 17.11
C SER A 156 7.23 6.62 16.46
N GLY A 157 7.66 5.43 16.03
CA GLY A 157 8.95 5.21 15.38
C GLY A 157 10.15 5.24 16.33
N ALA A 158 9.95 5.40 17.64
CA ALA A 158 11.05 5.39 18.60
C ALA A 158 11.73 4.02 18.65
N VAL A 159 13.06 4.04 18.76
CA VAL A 159 13.89 2.84 18.98
C VAL A 159 14.61 3.01 20.30
N ILE A 160 14.13 2.29 21.32
CA ILE A 160 14.62 2.33 22.70
C ILE A 160 15.39 1.05 22.97
N THR A 161 16.72 1.15 23.00
CA THR A 161 17.64 0.01 23.10
C THR A 161 18.70 0.17 24.19
N ASN A 162 18.61 1.24 24.99
CA ASN A 162 19.40 1.41 26.20
C ASN A 162 18.60 2.11 27.30
N GLN A 163 18.98 1.85 28.54
CA GLN A 163 18.21 2.28 29.71
C GLN A 163 18.13 3.82 29.82
N GLN A 164 19.18 4.54 29.39
CA GLN A 164 19.17 6.00 29.43
C GLN A 164 18.10 6.63 28.52
N GLN A 165 17.76 5.97 27.40
CA GLN A 165 16.63 6.39 26.57
C GLN A 165 15.30 6.14 27.29
N ALA A 166 15.14 4.97 27.91
CA ALA A 166 13.93 4.59 28.64
C ALA A 166 13.65 5.52 29.82
N ASP A 167 14.68 5.85 30.60
CA ASP A 167 14.57 6.72 31.79
C ASP A 167 14.18 8.16 31.45
N ARG A 168 14.42 8.59 30.21
CA ARG A 168 14.15 9.97 29.73
C ARG A 168 12.84 10.11 28.97
N LEU A 169 12.02 9.06 28.90
CA LEU A 169 10.73 9.12 28.25
C LEU A 169 9.78 10.10 28.97
N PRO A 170 8.94 10.83 28.21
CA PRO A 170 7.92 11.69 28.79
C PRO A 170 6.85 10.86 29.51
N ASP A 171 6.17 11.49 30.47
CA ASP A 171 5.03 10.88 31.15
C ASP A 171 3.77 10.95 30.27
N VAL A 172 2.93 9.92 30.40
CA VAL A 172 1.61 9.81 29.76
C VAL A 172 0.68 10.92 30.27
N GLN A 173 -0.05 11.55 29.35
CA GLN A 173 -1.05 12.59 29.67
C GLN A 173 -2.43 11.97 29.93
N ALA A 174 -3.38 12.77 30.43
CA ALA A 174 -4.73 12.29 30.73
C ALA A 174 -5.45 11.74 29.47
N ASP A 175 -5.37 12.49 28.37
CA ASP A 175 -6.00 12.14 27.09
C ASP A 175 -5.47 10.82 26.52
N ASP A 176 -4.18 10.52 26.73
CA ASP A 176 -3.55 9.27 26.30
C ASP A 176 -4.13 8.05 27.04
N LYS A 177 -4.43 8.21 28.35
CA LYS A 177 -5.07 7.16 29.18
C LYS A 177 -6.52 6.96 28.77
N GLU A 178 -7.25 8.05 28.55
CA GLU A 178 -8.63 7.98 28.07
C GLU A 178 -8.72 7.28 26.72
N PHE A 179 -7.80 7.60 25.81
CA PHE A 179 -7.66 6.89 24.53
C PHE A 179 -7.46 5.38 24.73
N ALA A 180 -6.50 4.97 25.57
CA ALA A 180 -6.25 3.54 25.81
C ALA A 180 -7.47 2.83 26.43
N HIS A 181 -8.11 3.43 27.43
CA HIS A 181 -9.32 2.90 28.06
C HIS A 181 -10.49 2.79 27.07
N HIS A 182 -10.65 3.76 26.18
CA HIS A 182 -11.68 3.72 25.15
C HIS A 182 -11.48 2.53 24.20
N VAL A 183 -10.23 2.24 23.80
CA VAL A 183 -9.92 1.08 22.96
C VAL A 183 -10.24 -0.24 23.66
N VAL A 184 -9.97 -0.35 24.97
CA VAL A 184 -10.41 -1.51 25.78
C VAL A 184 -11.94 -1.63 25.74
N GLY A 185 -12.67 -0.54 25.99
CA GLY A 185 -14.14 -0.51 25.97
C GLY A 185 -14.73 -0.96 24.63
N ILE A 186 -14.19 -0.47 23.52
CA ILE A 186 -14.61 -0.90 22.17
C ILE A 186 -14.37 -2.40 21.97
N ASN A 187 -13.22 -2.92 22.38
CA ASN A 187 -12.91 -4.34 22.26
C ASN A 187 -13.80 -5.22 23.15
N GLN A 188 -14.23 -4.71 24.31
CA GLN A 188 -15.23 -5.40 25.14
C GLN A 188 -16.60 -5.47 24.47
N ALA A 189 -17.05 -4.38 23.83
CA ALA A 189 -18.28 -4.37 23.06
C ALA A 189 -18.21 -5.32 21.85
N LEU A 190 -17.08 -5.33 21.12
CA LEU A 190 -16.84 -6.26 20.01
C LEU A 190 -16.89 -7.71 20.46
N ARG A 191 -16.20 -8.05 21.56
CA ARG A 191 -16.22 -9.40 22.15
C ARG A 191 -17.64 -9.84 22.47
N ALA A 192 -18.40 -8.98 23.17
CA ALA A 192 -19.79 -9.27 23.51
C ALA A 192 -20.65 -9.47 22.24
N GLY A 193 -20.45 -8.64 21.21
CA GLY A 193 -21.12 -8.78 19.92
C GLY A 193 -20.80 -10.10 19.22
N TYR A 194 -19.53 -10.51 19.17
CA TYR A 194 -19.12 -11.78 18.58
C TYR A 194 -19.69 -12.99 19.33
N LEU A 195 -19.70 -12.97 20.65
CA LEU A 195 -20.31 -14.03 21.47
C LEU A 195 -21.82 -14.09 21.26
N CYS A 196 -22.49 -12.93 21.25
CA CYS A 196 -23.92 -12.86 20.96
C CYS A 196 -24.25 -13.42 19.58
N ALA A 197 -23.45 -13.10 18.55
CA ALA A 197 -23.64 -13.61 17.20
C ALA A 197 -23.51 -15.14 17.10
N ALA A 198 -22.69 -15.75 17.95
CA ALA A 198 -22.54 -17.20 18.06
C ALA A 198 -23.65 -17.85 18.91
N ASP A 199 -24.30 -17.11 19.81
CA ASP A 199 -25.43 -17.59 20.60
C ASP A 199 -26.77 -17.34 19.88
N SER A 200 -27.37 -18.42 19.40
CA SER A 200 -28.69 -18.42 18.76
C SER A 200 -29.77 -17.69 19.56
N LYS A 201 -29.73 -17.72 20.90
CA LYS A 201 -30.74 -17.04 21.74
C LYS A 201 -30.54 -15.53 21.73
N CYS A 202 -29.29 -15.08 21.86
CA CYS A 202 -28.94 -13.66 21.85
C CYS A 202 -29.21 -13.04 20.48
N ILE A 203 -28.66 -13.64 19.40
CA ILE A 203 -28.74 -13.06 18.06
C ILE A 203 -30.16 -13.08 17.46
N ARG A 204 -31.01 -14.04 17.87
CA ARG A 204 -32.38 -14.15 17.37
C ARG A 204 -33.20 -12.90 17.70
N THR A 205 -33.18 -12.43 18.94
CA THR A 205 -33.96 -11.25 19.34
C THR A 205 -33.59 -10.02 18.52
N ILE A 206 -32.28 -9.81 18.29
CA ILE A 206 -31.79 -8.70 17.47
C ILE A 206 -32.24 -8.85 16.01
N ARG A 207 -32.17 -10.05 15.44
CA ARG A 207 -32.66 -10.33 14.07
C ARG A 207 -34.17 -10.14 13.96
N ASP A 208 -34.93 -10.55 14.97
CA ASP A 208 -36.39 -10.44 15.00
C ASP A 208 -36.81 -8.96 15.14
N GLU A 209 -36.12 -8.15 15.96
CA GLU A 209 -36.32 -6.69 16.03
C GLU A 209 -36.01 -5.99 14.71
N LEU A 210 -34.92 -6.36 14.03
CA LEU A 210 -34.63 -5.87 12.68
C LEU A 210 -35.78 -6.23 11.74
N THR A 211 -36.24 -7.48 11.74
CA THR A 211 -37.35 -7.95 10.91
C THR A 211 -38.66 -7.21 11.21
N ASN A 212 -38.94 -6.93 12.49
CA ASN A 212 -40.13 -6.20 12.92
C ASN A 212 -40.06 -4.69 12.67
N SER A 213 -38.85 -4.10 12.70
CA SER A 213 -38.64 -2.70 12.31
C SER A 213 -38.94 -2.48 10.82
N TYR A 214 -38.68 -3.49 9.97
CA TYR A 214 -39.06 -3.48 8.56
C TYR A 214 -40.58 -3.63 8.35
N THR A 215 -41.31 -4.33 9.22
CA THR A 215 -42.77 -4.52 9.11
C THR A 215 -43.59 -3.40 9.76
N SER A 216 -43.04 -2.65 10.72
CA SER A 216 -43.74 -1.54 11.39
C SER A 216 -43.78 -0.24 10.57
N THR A 217 -42.92 -0.06 9.58
CA THR A 217 -43.01 1.04 8.61
C THR A 217 -43.91 0.63 7.45
N GLY A 218 -45.22 0.55 7.70
CA GLY A 218 -46.33 0.36 6.77
C GLY A 218 -46.02 0.12 5.28
N ILE A 219 -45.41 -1.02 4.96
CA ILE A 219 -45.43 -1.62 3.63
C ILE A 219 -45.88 -3.06 3.88
N GLU A 220 -47.13 -3.35 3.52
CA GLU A 220 -47.64 -4.72 3.50
C GLU A 220 -46.78 -5.54 2.56
N VAL A 221 -46.08 -6.54 3.10
CA VAL A 221 -45.40 -7.57 2.29
C VAL A 221 -46.35 -8.75 2.23
N GLU A 222 -47.06 -8.88 1.11
CA GLU A 222 -47.74 -10.12 0.76
C GLU A 222 -46.71 -11.26 0.69
N VAL A 223 -47.04 -12.38 1.31
CA VAL A 223 -46.29 -13.63 1.18
C VAL A 223 -46.41 -14.09 -0.27
N PHE A 224 -45.34 -13.91 -1.06
CA PHE A 224 -45.26 -14.50 -2.39
C PHE A 224 -44.09 -15.49 -2.51
N GLU A 225 -44.47 -16.63 -3.06
CA GLU A 225 -43.64 -17.75 -3.47
C GLU A 225 -42.54 -17.30 -4.45
N ARG A 226 -41.46 -18.11 -4.51
CA ARG A 226 -40.33 -17.99 -5.46
C ARG A 226 -40.74 -17.41 -6.83
N SER A 227 -40.40 -16.15 -7.07
CA SER A 227 -40.39 -15.54 -8.40
C SER A 227 -39.16 -14.65 -8.57
N ASP A 228 -38.43 -14.86 -9.65
CA ASP A 228 -37.08 -14.36 -9.98
C ASP A 228 -36.99 -12.85 -10.37
N GLU A 229 -37.89 -11.99 -9.87
CA GLU A 229 -37.88 -10.56 -10.22
C GLU A 229 -37.58 -9.68 -9.00
N VAL A 230 -36.29 -9.34 -8.83
CA VAL A 230 -35.83 -8.34 -7.86
C VAL A 230 -35.95 -6.94 -8.49
N SER A 231 -36.88 -6.13 -8.00
CA SER A 231 -37.02 -4.71 -8.36
C SER A 231 -36.34 -3.82 -7.32
N SER A 232 -35.60 -2.79 -7.78
CA SER A 232 -34.97 -1.78 -6.91
C SER A 232 -35.69 -0.44 -7.06
N ASN A 233 -35.83 0.31 -5.97
CA ASN A 233 -36.46 1.64 -5.97
C ASN A 233 -35.46 2.79 -6.22
N SER A 234 -34.15 2.53 -6.22
CA SER A 234 -33.12 3.58 -6.30
C SER A 234 -32.09 3.39 -7.42
N LEU A 235 -31.91 2.17 -7.94
CA LEU A 235 -31.04 1.89 -9.09
C LEU A 235 -31.89 1.79 -10.37
N GLY A 236 -31.39 2.37 -11.46
CA GLY A 236 -32.01 2.22 -12.78
C GLY A 236 -31.99 0.76 -13.25
N ALA A 237 -32.99 0.37 -14.06
CA ALA A 237 -33.13 -1.00 -14.57
C ALA A 237 -31.85 -1.52 -15.25
N GLU A 238 -31.14 -0.66 -15.99
CA GLU A 238 -29.86 -0.99 -16.64
C GLU A 238 -28.75 -1.35 -15.64
N THR A 239 -28.69 -0.67 -14.49
CA THR A 239 -27.70 -0.97 -13.44
C THR A 239 -27.99 -2.31 -12.78
N VAL A 240 -29.26 -2.65 -12.58
CA VAL A 240 -29.68 -3.96 -12.05
C VAL A 240 -29.31 -5.08 -13.02
N GLU A 241 -29.49 -4.88 -14.33
CA GLU A 241 -29.06 -5.83 -15.35
C GLU A 241 -27.53 -5.99 -15.43
N GLN A 242 -26.79 -4.89 -15.32
CA GLN A 242 -25.32 -4.92 -15.27
C GLN A 242 -24.81 -5.74 -14.07
N VAL A 243 -25.43 -5.57 -12.90
CA VAL A 243 -25.11 -6.33 -11.69
C VAL A 243 -25.43 -7.82 -11.86
N ARG A 244 -26.60 -8.14 -12.44
CA ARG A 244 -27.00 -9.52 -12.75
C ARG A 244 -25.99 -10.18 -13.70
N TYR A 245 -25.56 -9.47 -14.75
CA TYR A 245 -24.56 -9.96 -15.69
C TYR A 245 -23.21 -10.25 -15.02
N LEU A 246 -22.70 -9.32 -14.20
CA LEU A 246 -21.43 -9.48 -13.50
C LEU A 246 -21.43 -10.74 -12.61
N LEU A 247 -22.51 -10.96 -11.85
CA LEU A 247 -22.64 -12.15 -11.00
C LEU A 247 -22.75 -13.45 -11.79
N GLN A 248 -23.51 -13.47 -12.90
CA GLN A 248 -23.62 -14.64 -13.77
C GLN A 248 -22.28 -15.05 -14.41
N GLN A 249 -21.41 -14.09 -14.72
CA GLN A 249 -20.06 -14.36 -15.24
C GLN A 249 -19.06 -14.77 -14.15
N GLY A 250 -19.47 -14.78 -12.87
CA GLY A 250 -18.60 -15.11 -11.74
C GLY A 250 -17.61 -13.98 -11.40
N TYR A 251 -17.94 -12.74 -11.76
CA TYR A 251 -17.17 -11.56 -11.37
C TYR A 251 -17.63 -11.05 -10.01
N ASN A 252 -16.67 -10.52 -9.24
CA ASN A 252 -16.98 -9.82 -8.00
C ASN A 252 -17.40 -8.38 -8.33
N ILE A 253 -18.19 -7.77 -7.46
CA ILE A 253 -18.68 -6.41 -7.66
C ILE A 253 -17.91 -5.46 -6.74
N GLY A 254 -17.39 -4.38 -7.32
CA GLY A 254 -16.74 -3.28 -6.61
C GLY A 254 -17.51 -1.98 -6.81
N THR A 255 -17.48 -1.14 -5.78
CA THR A 255 -18.10 0.18 -5.76
C THR A 255 -17.14 1.21 -5.20
N GLU A 256 -17.16 2.41 -5.77
CA GLU A 256 -16.26 3.51 -5.40
C GLU A 256 -17.01 4.84 -5.44
N HIS A 257 -16.69 5.74 -4.53
CA HIS A 257 -17.27 7.08 -4.44
C HIS A 257 -16.20 8.17 -4.45
N VAL A 258 -16.59 9.39 -4.85
CA VAL A 258 -15.72 10.57 -4.80
C VAL A 258 -16.55 11.85 -4.78
N ASP A 259 -16.19 12.77 -3.88
CA ASP A 259 -16.81 14.10 -3.85
C ASP A 259 -16.52 14.93 -5.12
N GLN A 260 -17.33 15.96 -5.34
CA GLN A 260 -17.27 16.80 -6.54
C GLN A 260 -15.91 17.51 -6.73
N ARG A 261 -15.17 17.75 -5.63
CA ARG A 261 -13.85 18.41 -5.65
C ARG A 261 -12.76 17.43 -6.07
N ARG A 262 -12.83 16.17 -5.63
CA ARG A 262 -11.85 15.10 -5.93
C ARG A 262 -12.17 14.32 -7.20
N PHE A 263 -13.40 14.38 -7.72
CA PHE A 263 -13.78 13.73 -8.99
C PHE A 263 -12.86 14.15 -10.15
N ARG A 264 -12.49 15.43 -10.22
CA ARG A 264 -11.57 15.99 -11.23
C ARG A 264 -10.13 15.45 -11.14
N THR A 265 -9.77 14.83 -10.01
CA THR A 265 -8.43 14.30 -9.74
C THR A 265 -8.34 12.78 -9.86
N GLY A 266 -9.44 12.11 -10.24
CA GLY A 266 -9.53 10.66 -10.42
C GLY A 266 -9.28 9.84 -9.15
N SER A 267 -9.28 10.47 -7.98
CA SER A 267 -9.00 9.81 -6.70
C SER A 267 -10.29 9.26 -6.09
N TRP A 268 -10.67 8.07 -6.53
CA TRP A 268 -11.85 7.37 -6.04
C TRP A 268 -11.56 6.61 -4.74
N THR A 269 -12.52 6.61 -3.82
CA THR A 269 -12.45 5.86 -2.57
C THR A 269 -13.38 4.66 -2.66
N SER A 270 -12.87 3.46 -2.37
CA SER A 270 -13.72 2.27 -2.39
C SER A 270 -14.79 2.35 -1.30
N CYS A 271 -16.03 2.03 -1.67
CA CYS A 271 -17.08 1.74 -0.71
C CYS A 271 -16.72 0.49 0.09
N LYS A 272 -17.46 0.22 1.17
CA LYS A 272 -17.25 -0.97 2.02
C LYS A 272 -17.23 -2.24 1.14
N PRO A 273 -16.25 -3.15 1.32
CA PRO A 273 -16.20 -4.40 0.56
C PRO A 273 -17.43 -5.26 0.81
N ILE A 274 -18.04 -5.78 -0.25
CA ILE A 274 -19.26 -6.60 -0.16
C ILE A 274 -18.92 -7.99 -0.69
N GLU A 275 -19.03 -9.01 0.18
CA GLU A 275 -18.99 -10.41 -0.26
C GLU A 275 -20.36 -10.79 -0.81
N VAL A 276 -20.57 -10.58 -2.10
CA VAL A 276 -21.87 -10.80 -2.74
C VAL A 276 -22.08 -12.29 -3.01
N ARG A 277 -23.13 -12.90 -2.43
CA ARG A 277 -23.53 -14.31 -2.70
C ARG A 277 -24.86 -14.41 -3.45
N SER A 278 -25.58 -13.31 -3.61
CA SER A 278 -26.83 -13.25 -4.38
C SER A 278 -27.08 -11.88 -5.01
N LEU A 279 -27.95 -11.82 -6.03
CA LEU A 279 -28.35 -10.57 -6.68
C LEU A 279 -29.00 -9.58 -5.70
N GLY A 280 -29.80 -10.06 -4.75
CA GLY A 280 -30.45 -9.22 -3.74
C GLY A 280 -29.45 -8.57 -2.79
N GLU A 281 -28.43 -9.30 -2.34
CA GLU A 281 -27.34 -8.74 -1.51
C GLU A 281 -26.52 -7.70 -2.28
N ALA A 282 -26.28 -7.94 -3.56
CA ALA A 282 -25.57 -7.01 -4.44
C ALA A 282 -26.30 -5.66 -4.53
N ILE A 283 -27.61 -5.72 -4.79
CA ILE A 283 -28.49 -4.56 -4.90
C ILE A 283 -28.55 -3.84 -3.56
N ALA A 284 -28.85 -4.53 -2.46
CA ALA A 284 -28.95 -3.91 -1.13
C ALA A 284 -27.67 -3.17 -0.72
N ALA A 285 -26.50 -3.75 -1.05
CA ALA A 285 -25.23 -3.15 -0.71
C ALA A 285 -24.83 -1.99 -1.64
N LEU A 286 -25.23 -2.05 -2.92
CA LEU A 286 -25.16 -0.90 -3.83
C LEU A 286 -26.01 0.26 -3.32
N GLU A 287 -27.26 0.00 -2.94
CA GLU A 287 -28.17 1.02 -2.39
C GLU A 287 -27.63 1.59 -1.07
N SER A 288 -26.93 0.80 -0.26
CA SER A 288 -26.22 1.30 0.93
C SER A 288 -25.09 2.27 0.56
N CYS A 289 -24.24 1.93 -0.41
CA CYS A 289 -23.15 2.80 -0.88
C CYS A 289 -23.70 4.09 -1.51
N LEU A 290 -24.82 4.03 -2.25
CA LEU A 290 -25.48 5.22 -2.78
C LEU A 290 -26.01 6.14 -1.65
N ARG A 291 -26.64 5.56 -0.62
CA ARG A 291 -27.16 6.31 0.55
C ARG A 291 -26.06 6.90 1.43
N ASP A 292 -24.98 6.16 1.66
CA ASP A 292 -23.85 6.64 2.47
C ASP A 292 -23.10 7.80 1.80
N HIS A 293 -23.24 7.93 0.48
CA HIS A 293 -22.50 8.91 -0.34
C HIS A 293 -23.44 9.79 -1.19
N THR A 294 -24.58 10.19 -0.64
CA THR A 294 -25.50 11.12 -1.32
C THR A 294 -24.80 12.44 -1.65
N GLY A 295 -24.94 12.92 -2.89
CA GLY A 295 -24.29 14.15 -3.34
C GLY A 295 -22.84 13.97 -3.81
N GLU A 296 -22.36 12.73 -3.89
CA GLU A 296 -21.06 12.38 -4.47
C GLU A 296 -21.20 11.58 -5.78
N TYR A 297 -20.13 11.48 -6.56
CA TYR A 297 -20.08 10.55 -7.68
C TYR A 297 -19.88 9.15 -7.14
N VAL A 298 -20.71 8.19 -7.57
CA VAL A 298 -20.53 6.77 -7.24
C VAL A 298 -20.43 5.97 -8.53
N ARG A 299 -19.48 5.04 -8.59
CA ARG A 299 -19.28 4.13 -9.72
C ARG A 299 -19.27 2.68 -9.29
N LEU A 300 -19.80 1.83 -10.18
CA LEU A 300 -19.85 0.38 -10.13
C LEU A 300 -18.82 -0.19 -11.11
N PHE A 301 -18.14 -1.27 -10.73
CA PHE A 301 -17.31 -2.06 -11.64
C PHE A 301 -17.29 -3.54 -11.25
N GLY A 302 -17.06 -4.41 -12.21
CA GLY A 302 -16.77 -5.82 -12.00
C GLY A 302 -15.28 -6.05 -11.75
N ILE A 303 -14.96 -7.11 -11.02
CA ILE A 303 -13.60 -7.59 -10.77
C ILE A 303 -13.54 -9.02 -11.26
N ASP A 304 -12.73 -9.27 -12.28
CA ASP A 304 -12.45 -10.60 -12.81
C ASP A 304 -11.40 -11.29 -11.91
N PRO A 305 -11.78 -12.28 -11.08
CA PRO A 305 -10.83 -12.91 -10.16
C PRO A 305 -9.79 -13.76 -10.88
N LYS A 306 -10.08 -14.23 -12.10
CA LYS A 306 -9.17 -15.05 -12.91
C LYS A 306 -8.21 -14.17 -13.71
N GLY A 307 -8.74 -13.12 -14.33
CA GLY A 307 -7.96 -12.13 -15.10
C GLY A 307 -7.27 -11.07 -14.24
N LYS A 308 -7.57 -11.00 -12.94
CA LYS A 308 -7.06 -10.00 -11.98
C LYS A 308 -7.19 -8.55 -12.49
N ARG A 309 -8.32 -8.22 -13.09
CA ARG A 309 -8.58 -6.91 -13.72
C ARG A 309 -10.00 -6.41 -13.40
N ARG A 310 -10.21 -5.10 -13.55
CA ARG A 310 -11.54 -4.49 -13.50
C ARG A 310 -12.22 -4.59 -14.87
N VAL A 311 -13.54 -4.75 -14.87
CA VAL A 311 -14.38 -4.84 -16.07
C VAL A 311 -15.65 -4.03 -15.85
N LEU A 312 -16.25 -3.49 -16.93
CA LEU A 312 -17.56 -2.82 -16.89
C LEU A 312 -17.67 -1.70 -15.82
N GLU A 313 -16.79 -0.70 -15.88
CA GLU A 313 -16.85 0.47 -15.00
C GLU A 313 -17.95 1.45 -15.47
N ASN A 314 -18.87 1.81 -14.57
CA ASN A 314 -19.98 2.72 -14.87
C ASN A 314 -20.29 3.64 -13.69
N ILE A 315 -20.54 4.93 -13.95
CA ILE A 315 -20.96 5.90 -12.91
C ILE A 315 -22.46 5.77 -12.72
N ILE A 316 -22.87 5.34 -11.52
CA ILE A 316 -24.26 5.05 -11.15
C ILE A 316 -24.91 6.17 -10.31
N GLN A 317 -24.14 7.16 -9.88
CA GLN A 317 -24.65 8.37 -9.19
C GLN A 317 -23.78 9.58 -9.49
N ARG A 318 -24.41 10.75 -9.57
CA ARG A 318 -23.74 12.05 -9.68
C ARG A 318 -24.31 13.05 -8.67
N PRO A 319 -23.51 14.03 -8.20
CA PRO A 319 -23.96 15.07 -7.26
C PRO A 319 -25.16 15.90 -7.74
N ASP A 320 -25.31 16.06 -9.05
CA ASP A 320 -26.38 16.83 -9.70
C ASP A 320 -27.65 16.00 -9.95
N GLY A 321 -27.66 14.71 -9.58
CA GLY A 321 -28.78 13.78 -9.77
C GLY A 321 -29.00 13.35 -11.22
N VAL A 322 -28.24 13.88 -12.19
CA VAL A 322 -28.41 13.57 -13.62
C VAL A 322 -27.40 12.51 -14.02
N VAL A 323 -27.77 11.23 -13.88
CA VAL A 323 -26.98 10.13 -14.45
C VAL A 323 -27.23 10.09 -15.96
N GLN A 324 -26.28 10.59 -16.75
CA GLN A 324 -26.30 10.39 -18.21
C GLN A 324 -26.22 8.88 -18.48
N PRO A 325 -27.13 8.28 -19.27
CA PRO A 325 -27.04 6.86 -19.59
C PRO A 325 -25.71 6.61 -20.29
N SER A 326 -24.85 5.81 -19.68
CA SER A 326 -23.63 5.33 -20.31
C SER A 326 -24.01 4.63 -21.61
N SER A 327 -23.31 4.93 -22.70
CA SER A 327 -23.53 4.33 -24.03
C SER A 327 -23.87 2.83 -23.96
N SER A 328 -25.17 2.54 -24.09
CA SER A 328 -25.85 1.24 -24.19
C SER A 328 -25.00 0.01 -23.91
N PHE A 329 -25.04 -0.46 -22.66
CA PHE A 329 -24.65 -1.83 -22.33
C PHE A 329 -25.54 -2.81 -23.11
N LYS A 330 -24.96 -3.55 -24.06
CA LYS A 330 -25.60 -4.73 -24.68
C LYS A 330 -24.90 -5.97 -24.15
N ALA A 331 -25.60 -6.78 -23.36
CA ALA A 331 -25.11 -8.08 -22.94
C ALA A 331 -24.80 -8.94 -24.18
N PRO A 332 -23.61 -9.57 -24.29
CA PRO A 332 -23.33 -10.52 -25.35
C PRO A 332 -24.31 -11.71 -25.25
N ALA A 333 -24.91 -12.12 -26.37
CA ALA A 333 -25.88 -13.21 -26.39
C ALA A 333 -25.27 -14.54 -25.88
N TYR A 334 -26.08 -15.28 -25.12
CA TYR A 334 -25.76 -16.53 -24.46
C TYR A 334 -25.32 -17.61 -25.49
N SER A 335 -24.04 -17.99 -25.47
CA SER A 335 -23.52 -19.13 -26.22
C SER A 335 -23.38 -20.32 -25.26
N SER A 336 -24.39 -21.18 -25.22
CA SER A 336 -24.27 -22.53 -24.66
C SER A 336 -23.33 -23.35 -25.54
N SER A 337 -22.11 -23.62 -25.07
CA SER A 337 -21.22 -24.57 -25.74
C SER A 337 -21.70 -25.99 -25.50
N ASN A 338 -22.37 -26.58 -26.50
CA ASN A 338 -22.48 -28.04 -26.63
C ASN A 338 -21.63 -28.47 -27.82
N GLY A 339 -20.82 -29.51 -27.64
CA GLY A 339 -19.69 -29.82 -28.52
C GLY A 339 -20.07 -30.32 -29.92
N SER A 340 -19.12 -30.20 -30.86
CA SER A 340 -18.67 -31.30 -31.72
C SER A 340 -17.55 -30.82 -32.65
N TYR A 341 -16.65 -31.74 -32.96
CA TYR A 341 -15.63 -31.64 -34.00
C TYR A 341 -16.25 -31.28 -35.36
N ASN A 342 -15.70 -30.28 -36.07
CA ASN A 342 -15.36 -30.49 -37.47
C ASN A 342 -14.34 -29.48 -38.01
N GLY A 343 -13.45 -29.97 -38.87
CA GLY A 343 -12.32 -29.22 -39.40
C GLY A 343 -12.60 -28.42 -40.67
N ASN A 344 -11.56 -27.68 -41.02
CA ASN A 344 -11.18 -27.17 -42.34
C ASN A 344 -12.03 -26.03 -42.95
N GLY A 345 -11.33 -24.97 -43.38
CA GLY A 345 -11.95 -23.84 -44.09
C GLY A 345 -11.04 -22.63 -44.23
N ASN A 346 -10.07 -22.73 -45.13
CA ASN A 346 -9.21 -21.66 -45.62
C ASN A 346 -10.03 -20.46 -46.15
N GLY A 347 -9.67 -19.23 -45.76
CA GLY A 347 -10.35 -18.00 -46.18
C GLY A 347 -9.38 -16.82 -46.21
N ASN A 348 -8.57 -16.77 -47.25
CA ASN A 348 -7.61 -15.71 -47.54
C ASN A 348 -8.33 -14.41 -47.90
N GLY A 349 -8.14 -13.36 -47.10
CA GLY A 349 -8.65 -12.01 -47.34
C GLY A 349 -7.53 -10.98 -47.19
N ASN A 350 -6.72 -10.86 -48.24
CA ASN A 350 -5.64 -9.90 -48.35
C ASN A 350 -6.18 -8.46 -48.51
N ARG A 351 -5.78 -7.53 -47.63
CA ARG A 351 -5.69 -6.10 -47.95
C ARG A 351 -4.67 -5.39 -47.05
N SER A 352 -3.43 -5.38 -47.55
CA SER A 352 -2.53 -4.24 -47.72
C SER A 352 -2.65 -3.04 -46.75
N GLY A 353 -1.54 -2.73 -46.07
CA GLY A 353 -1.35 -1.45 -45.38
C GLY A 353 -0.12 -1.39 -44.48
N TYR A 354 1.08 -1.73 -44.98
CA TYR A 354 2.32 -1.40 -44.29
C TYR A 354 2.57 0.12 -44.37
N SER A 355 2.35 0.85 -43.27
CA SER A 355 2.99 2.15 -43.03
C SER A 355 3.91 2.06 -41.82
N ASN A 356 5.19 1.95 -42.12
CA ASN A 356 6.32 1.99 -41.22
C ASN A 356 6.57 3.47 -40.86
N GLY A 357 6.11 3.92 -39.69
CA GLY A 357 6.33 5.28 -39.20
C GLY A 357 5.30 5.69 -38.14
N SER A 358 5.65 5.54 -36.86
CA SER A 358 4.92 6.21 -35.77
C SER A 358 5.10 7.72 -35.92
N ASN A 359 4.02 8.48 -36.02
CA ASN A 359 4.09 9.95 -36.10
C ASN A 359 4.27 10.60 -34.71
N ARG A 360 4.14 9.86 -33.59
CA ARG A 360 4.21 10.43 -32.24
C ARG A 360 5.50 10.11 -31.47
N LEU A 361 6.11 8.95 -31.70
CA LEU A 361 7.36 8.54 -31.04
C LEU A 361 8.59 8.86 -31.89
N SER A 362 9.66 9.35 -31.25
CA SER A 362 10.91 9.65 -31.93
C SER A 362 11.59 8.37 -32.43
N GLY A 363 12.26 8.44 -33.59
CA GLY A 363 13.02 7.30 -34.13
C GLY A 363 14.09 6.76 -33.18
N GLU A 364 14.62 7.61 -32.30
CA GLU A 364 15.53 7.23 -31.22
C GLU A 364 14.84 6.37 -30.16
N THR A 365 13.62 6.76 -29.74
CA THR A 365 12.80 5.97 -28.79
C THR A 365 12.46 4.60 -29.38
N ILE A 366 12.13 4.53 -30.67
CA ILE A 366 11.85 3.26 -31.36
C ILE A 366 13.11 2.37 -31.40
N ASN A 367 14.28 2.95 -31.65
CA ASN A 367 15.55 2.21 -31.61
C ASN A 367 15.87 1.71 -30.20
N GLN A 368 15.59 2.53 -29.18
CA GLN A 368 15.76 2.15 -27.77
C GLN A 368 14.84 0.98 -27.37
N ILE A 369 13.59 0.98 -27.84
CA ILE A 369 12.65 -0.14 -27.69
C ILE A 369 13.22 -1.42 -28.32
N ARG A 370 13.71 -1.35 -29.56
CA ARG A 370 14.30 -2.51 -30.25
C ARG A 370 15.51 -3.07 -29.51
N GLN A 371 16.38 -2.21 -28.98
CA GLN A 371 17.55 -2.64 -28.22
C GLN A 371 17.17 -3.33 -26.91
N LEU A 372 16.17 -2.82 -26.19
CA LEU A 372 15.69 -3.44 -24.95
C LEU A 372 15.10 -4.82 -25.21
N LEU A 373 14.26 -4.96 -26.25
CA LEU A 373 13.65 -6.23 -26.62
C LEU A 373 14.68 -7.25 -27.10
N ALA A 374 15.66 -6.82 -27.91
CA ALA A 374 16.78 -7.67 -28.34
C ALA A 374 17.64 -8.15 -27.16
N GLY A 375 17.75 -7.34 -26.11
CA GLY A 375 18.41 -7.70 -24.84
C GLY A 375 17.61 -8.65 -23.95
N GLY A 376 16.39 -9.03 -24.35
CA GLY A 376 15.50 -9.87 -23.55
C GLY A 376 14.84 -9.14 -22.37
N TYR A 377 14.83 -7.80 -22.40
CA TYR A 377 14.21 -6.97 -21.39
C TYR A 377 12.73 -6.75 -21.68
N LYS A 378 11.93 -6.57 -20.63
CA LYS A 378 10.52 -6.20 -20.74
C LYS A 378 10.39 -4.68 -20.78
N ILE A 379 9.32 -4.20 -21.41
CA ILE A 379 9.03 -2.78 -21.53
C ILE A 379 7.71 -2.48 -20.82
N GLY A 380 7.69 -1.41 -20.03
CA GLY A 380 6.49 -0.86 -19.42
C GLY A 380 6.39 0.64 -19.66
N THR A 381 5.26 1.21 -19.27
CA THR A 381 4.96 2.62 -19.47
C THR A 381 4.29 3.19 -18.23
N GLU A 382 4.62 4.43 -17.89
CA GLU A 382 4.02 5.15 -16.77
C GLU A 382 3.64 6.58 -17.17
N HIS A 383 2.61 7.14 -16.55
CA HIS A 383 2.18 8.52 -16.75
C HIS A 383 1.99 9.27 -15.42
N VAL A 384 2.02 10.60 -15.46
CA VAL A 384 1.77 11.46 -14.29
C VAL A 384 1.37 12.88 -14.70
N ASP A 385 0.41 13.46 -13.98
CA ASP A 385 0.03 14.88 -14.14
C ASP A 385 1.16 15.84 -13.70
N GLU A 386 1.14 17.09 -14.19
CA GLU A 386 2.19 18.09 -13.94
C GLU A 386 2.42 18.37 -12.45
N ARG A 387 1.38 18.24 -11.63
CA ARG A 387 1.47 18.47 -10.19
C ARG A 387 2.16 17.30 -9.47
N ARG A 388 1.86 16.05 -9.85
CA ARG A 388 2.44 14.83 -9.26
C ARG A 388 3.82 14.49 -9.80
N PHE A 389 4.17 14.98 -10.99
CA PHE A 389 5.52 14.87 -11.55
C PHE A 389 6.59 15.33 -10.56
N ARG A 390 6.35 16.45 -9.85
CA ARG A 390 7.25 17.03 -8.83
C ARG A 390 7.44 16.16 -7.59
N THR A 391 6.54 15.20 -7.36
CA THR A 391 6.57 14.29 -6.21
C THR A 391 7.09 12.89 -6.57
N GLY A 392 7.41 12.65 -7.85
CA GLY A 392 7.91 11.35 -8.32
C GLY A 392 6.92 10.19 -8.20
N SER A 393 5.62 10.47 -8.04
CA SER A 393 4.56 9.46 -7.92
C SER A 393 3.94 9.20 -9.29
N TRP A 394 4.43 8.15 -9.97
CA TRP A 394 4.04 7.77 -11.32
C TRP A 394 2.98 6.65 -11.30
N GLN A 395 2.03 6.69 -12.23
CA GLN A 395 1.01 5.66 -12.43
C GLN A 395 1.37 4.78 -13.63
N THR A 396 1.23 3.46 -13.52
CA THR A 396 1.56 2.53 -14.62
C THR A 396 0.42 2.44 -15.61
N CYS A 397 0.73 2.57 -16.91
CA CYS A 397 -0.21 2.34 -18.00
C CYS A 397 -0.55 0.84 -18.11
N THR A 398 -1.40 0.49 -19.07
CA THR A 398 -1.70 -0.91 -19.42
C THR A 398 -0.42 -1.73 -19.65
N PRO A 399 -0.26 -2.90 -19.00
CA PRO A 399 0.91 -3.75 -19.20
C PRO A 399 1.10 -4.16 -20.66
N ILE A 400 2.32 -4.04 -21.16
CA ILE A 400 2.66 -4.41 -22.53
C ILE A 400 3.16 -5.88 -22.55
N GLU A 401 2.32 -6.78 -23.05
CA GLU A 401 2.59 -8.23 -23.09
C GLU A 401 3.06 -8.72 -24.48
N SER A 402 3.89 -7.93 -25.17
CA SER A 402 4.48 -8.33 -26.45
C SER A 402 5.99 -8.11 -26.47
N SER A 403 6.70 -8.98 -27.20
CA SER A 403 8.12 -8.84 -27.52
C SER A 403 8.36 -8.27 -28.93
N SER A 404 7.28 -7.96 -29.66
CA SER A 404 7.35 -7.30 -30.97
C SER A 404 7.47 -5.79 -30.80
N ALA A 405 8.45 -5.17 -31.45
CA ALA A 405 8.64 -3.73 -31.38
C ALA A 405 7.42 -2.95 -31.91
N GLY A 406 6.67 -3.50 -32.87
CA GLY A 406 5.46 -2.86 -33.40
C GLY A 406 4.33 -2.78 -32.37
N ASP A 407 4.07 -3.88 -31.67
CA ASP A 407 3.01 -3.93 -30.66
C ASP A 407 3.35 -3.08 -29.44
N VAL A 408 4.64 -3.04 -29.07
CA VAL A 408 5.13 -2.17 -27.98
C VAL A 408 4.96 -0.70 -28.37
N VAL A 409 5.30 -0.33 -29.61
CA VAL A 409 5.11 1.03 -30.11
C VAL A 409 3.63 1.42 -30.10
N ALA A 410 2.74 0.54 -30.59
CA ALA A 410 1.30 0.79 -30.55
C ALA A 410 0.77 0.99 -29.13
N ALA A 411 1.19 0.14 -28.18
CA ALA A 411 0.76 0.26 -26.78
C ALA A 411 1.31 1.53 -26.08
N LEU A 412 2.50 2.00 -26.48
CA LEU A 412 3.05 3.26 -25.99
C LEU A 412 2.28 4.47 -26.55
N GLU A 413 1.94 4.44 -27.83
CA GLU A 413 1.11 5.48 -28.47
C GLU A 413 -0.30 5.51 -27.86
N ASP A 414 -0.91 4.36 -27.60
CA ASP A 414 -2.20 4.25 -26.90
C ASP A 414 -2.12 4.86 -25.49
N CYS A 415 -1.04 4.62 -24.72
CA CYS A 415 -0.89 5.29 -23.42
C CYS A 415 -0.72 6.82 -23.60
N MET A 416 0.07 7.25 -24.57
CA MET A 416 0.24 8.68 -24.86
C MET A 416 -1.07 9.38 -25.25
N ASP A 417 -1.95 8.69 -25.97
CA ASP A 417 -3.26 9.20 -26.40
C ASP A 417 -4.28 9.24 -25.26
N ASN A 418 -4.27 8.24 -24.38
CA ASN A 418 -5.14 8.22 -23.20
C ASN A 418 -4.72 9.24 -22.12
N HIS A 419 -3.48 9.74 -22.19
CA HIS A 419 -2.89 10.64 -21.19
C HIS A 419 -2.33 11.93 -21.81
N GLN A 420 -3.09 12.54 -22.73
CA GLN A 420 -2.74 13.84 -23.31
C GLN A 420 -2.69 14.93 -22.23
N GLY A 421 -1.63 15.76 -22.25
CA GLY A 421 -1.43 16.79 -21.23
C GLY A 421 -0.68 16.31 -19.99
N GLU A 422 -0.23 15.05 -19.96
CA GLU A 422 0.56 14.48 -18.85
C GLU A 422 1.98 14.11 -19.29
N TYR A 423 2.87 13.92 -18.31
CA TYR A 423 4.17 13.31 -18.56
C TYR A 423 3.97 11.81 -18.74
N VAL A 424 4.52 11.23 -19.83
CA VAL A 424 4.54 9.78 -20.04
C VAL A 424 5.99 9.34 -20.18
N ARG A 425 6.36 8.23 -19.54
CA ARG A 425 7.70 7.64 -19.60
C ARG A 425 7.70 6.17 -19.96
N LEU A 426 8.71 5.79 -20.73
CA LEU A 426 9.11 4.43 -21.06
C LEU A 426 9.98 3.84 -19.95
N ILE A 427 9.77 2.57 -19.60
CA ILE A 427 10.54 1.84 -18.59
C ILE A 427 11.06 0.53 -19.16
N GLY A 428 12.37 0.32 -19.06
CA GLY A 428 13.01 -0.98 -19.33
C GLY A 428 13.14 -1.79 -18.04
N ILE A 429 12.72 -3.06 -18.06
CA ILE A 429 12.70 -3.95 -16.91
C ILE A 429 13.54 -5.19 -17.20
N ASP A 430 14.50 -5.48 -16.33
CA ASP A 430 15.23 -6.75 -16.34
C ASP A 430 14.43 -7.82 -15.61
N PRO A 431 13.83 -8.80 -16.33
CA PRO A 431 12.99 -9.80 -15.69
C PRO A 431 13.79 -10.80 -14.83
N LYS A 432 15.10 -10.94 -15.08
CA LYS A 432 15.97 -11.84 -14.30
C LYS A 432 16.43 -11.18 -13.02
N ALA A 433 16.90 -9.94 -13.10
CA ALA A 433 17.37 -9.19 -11.94
C ALA A 433 16.23 -8.47 -11.17
N LYS A 434 14.99 -8.51 -11.69
CA LYS A 434 13.79 -7.88 -11.12
C LYS A 434 14.00 -6.40 -10.79
N ARG A 435 14.65 -5.66 -11.70
CA ARG A 435 14.95 -4.22 -11.52
C ARG A 435 14.66 -3.43 -12.78
N ARG A 436 14.43 -2.13 -12.60
CA ARG A 436 14.39 -1.16 -13.71
C ARG A 436 15.80 -0.89 -14.20
N ILE A 437 15.97 -0.85 -15.52
CA ILE A 437 17.25 -0.61 -16.18
C ILE A 437 17.22 0.65 -17.07
N LEU A 438 16.02 1.17 -17.35
CA LEU A 438 15.82 2.40 -18.11
C LEU A 438 14.55 3.10 -17.63
N GLU A 439 14.60 4.43 -17.50
CA GLU A 439 13.43 5.31 -17.38
C GLU A 439 13.65 6.51 -18.31
N SER A 440 12.76 6.73 -19.28
CA SER A 440 12.90 7.80 -20.28
C SER A 440 11.55 8.47 -20.54
N ILE A 441 11.47 9.81 -20.43
CA ILE A 441 10.23 10.56 -20.68
C ILE A 441 10.02 10.68 -22.19
N ILE A 442 8.87 10.19 -22.67
CA ILE A 442 8.47 10.15 -24.08
C ILE A 442 7.36 11.16 -24.42
N GLN A 443 6.65 11.69 -23.41
CA GLN A 443 5.66 12.76 -23.55
C GLN A 443 5.77 13.78 -22.41
N ARG A 444 5.52 15.05 -22.70
CA ARG A 444 5.33 16.13 -21.71
C ARG A 444 3.94 16.74 -21.87
N PRO A 445 3.42 17.49 -20.87
CA PRO A 445 2.11 18.15 -20.96
C PRO A 445 1.90 19.02 -22.21
N ASN A 446 2.96 19.59 -22.78
CA ASN A 446 2.92 20.44 -23.98
C ASN A 446 3.04 19.66 -25.31
N GLY A 447 2.98 18.33 -25.28
CA GLY A 447 3.02 17.45 -26.45
C GLY A 447 4.14 16.40 -26.41
N PRO A 448 4.27 15.57 -27.47
CA PRO A 448 5.35 14.61 -27.60
C PRO A 448 6.71 15.31 -27.55
N VAL A 449 7.74 14.63 -27.06
CA VAL A 449 9.11 15.18 -27.05
C VAL A 449 9.65 15.20 -28.49
N GLY A 450 9.32 16.28 -29.22
CA GLY A 450 9.79 16.54 -30.57
C GLY A 450 11.23 17.04 -30.60
N THR A 451 12.01 16.52 -31.54
CA THR A 451 13.40 16.84 -31.83
C THR A 451 13.67 18.35 -31.91
N SER A 452 14.72 18.81 -31.22
CA SER A 452 15.40 20.05 -31.58
C SER A 452 16.06 19.89 -32.95
N SER A 453 15.31 20.15 -34.03
CA SER A 453 15.86 20.30 -35.38
C SER A 453 16.03 21.78 -35.70
N SER A 454 17.16 22.36 -35.27
CA SER A 454 17.65 23.59 -35.88
C SER A 454 18.43 23.24 -37.15
N SER A 455 17.73 23.19 -38.28
CA SER A 455 18.39 23.17 -39.60
C SER A 455 18.32 24.57 -40.22
N LYS A 456 19.45 25.29 -40.21
CA LYS A 456 19.82 26.17 -41.31
C LYS A 456 21.26 25.90 -41.72
N SER A 457 21.38 25.68 -43.02
CA SER A 457 22.53 25.33 -43.84
C SER A 457 23.64 26.38 -43.87
N SER A 458 24.90 25.95 -43.86
CA SER A 458 25.84 26.06 -45.00
C SER A 458 27.23 25.60 -44.57
N GLY A 459 27.87 24.76 -45.38
CA GLY A 459 29.17 24.17 -45.08
C GLY A 459 30.32 25.16 -44.93
N THR A 460 31.39 24.70 -44.30
CA THR A 460 32.72 24.54 -44.91
C THR A 460 33.64 23.91 -43.87
N THR A 461 34.37 22.90 -44.29
CA THR A 461 35.48 22.22 -43.62
C THR A 461 36.57 23.19 -43.15
N THR A 462 37.06 23.06 -41.91
CA THR A 462 38.51 23.11 -41.61
C THR A 462 38.83 22.75 -40.15
N ALA A 463 39.73 21.77 -40.02
CA ALA A 463 40.90 21.69 -39.15
C ALA A 463 40.77 21.69 -37.60
N PHE A 464 41.39 20.65 -37.05
CA PHE A 464 42.00 20.56 -35.72
C PHE A 464 42.68 21.86 -35.26
N ALA A 465 42.45 22.22 -34.00
CA ALA A 465 43.48 22.81 -33.13
C ALA A 465 43.13 22.59 -31.66
N SER A 466 43.96 21.79 -31.00
CA SER A 466 44.12 21.68 -29.56
C SER A 466 44.50 23.03 -28.94
N ALA A 467 43.76 23.49 -27.93
CA ALA A 467 44.22 24.53 -27.03
C ALA A 467 43.70 24.30 -25.60
N SER A 468 44.61 23.78 -24.77
CA SER A 468 44.57 23.81 -23.32
C SER A 468 44.35 25.25 -22.83
N THR A 469 43.23 25.51 -22.18
CA THR A 469 43.09 26.63 -21.24
C THR A 469 42.23 26.21 -20.06
N THR A 470 42.86 26.04 -18.91
CA THR A 470 42.26 25.90 -17.58
C THR A 470 41.56 27.21 -17.22
N ALA A 471 40.33 27.38 -17.68
CA ALA A 471 39.44 28.40 -17.16
C ALA A 471 38.80 27.87 -15.88
N THR A 472 39.13 28.45 -14.73
CA THR A 472 38.48 28.18 -13.45
C THR A 472 36.99 28.50 -13.60
N ALA A 473 36.14 27.47 -13.60
CA ALA A 473 34.70 27.65 -13.63
C ALA A 473 34.26 28.25 -12.28
N SER A 474 34.01 29.55 -12.25
CA SER A 474 33.45 30.24 -11.08
C SER A 474 31.93 30.14 -11.09
N SER A 475 31.36 29.84 -9.93
CA SER A 475 29.93 29.87 -9.65
C SER A 475 29.61 31.10 -8.80
N ASN A 476 28.46 31.73 -9.03
CA ASN A 476 27.97 32.84 -8.21
C ASN A 476 27.03 32.39 -7.09
N LYS A 477 26.67 31.10 -7.03
CA LYS A 477 25.71 30.53 -6.05
C LYS A 477 26.30 29.44 -5.17
N LEU A 478 27.33 28.74 -5.63
CA LEU A 478 28.01 27.68 -4.88
C LEU A 478 29.22 28.24 -4.15
N SER A 479 29.49 27.70 -2.95
CA SER A 479 30.75 27.99 -2.25
C SER A 479 31.94 27.43 -3.03
N SER A 480 33.12 28.02 -2.82
CA SER A 480 34.38 27.50 -3.39
C SER A 480 34.61 26.04 -3.00
N GLU A 481 34.26 25.66 -1.77
CA GLU A 481 34.30 24.29 -1.26
C GLU A 481 33.39 23.35 -2.09
N ALA A 482 32.16 23.76 -2.38
CA ALA A 482 31.25 22.94 -3.19
C ALA A 482 31.75 22.75 -4.63
N VAL A 483 32.36 23.78 -5.21
CA VAL A 483 32.98 23.70 -6.55
C VAL A 483 34.20 22.76 -6.55
N GLU A 484 35.06 22.84 -5.54
CA GLU A 484 36.20 21.92 -5.39
C GLU A 484 35.76 20.47 -5.22
N GLN A 485 34.73 20.21 -4.40
CA GLN A 485 34.19 18.88 -4.20
C GLN A 485 33.57 18.30 -5.49
N LEU A 486 32.85 19.11 -6.26
CA LEU A 486 32.36 18.71 -7.59
C LEU A 486 33.51 18.33 -8.53
N GLN A 487 34.59 19.11 -8.52
CA GLN A 487 35.75 18.85 -9.36
C GLN A 487 36.46 17.54 -8.97
N GLN A 488 36.59 17.26 -7.67
CA GLN A 488 37.15 16.01 -7.17
C GLN A 488 36.28 14.80 -7.56
N LEU A 489 34.95 14.93 -7.45
CA LEU A 489 34.04 13.85 -7.84
C LEU A 489 34.12 13.54 -9.34
N LEU A 490 34.15 14.56 -10.20
CA LEU A 490 34.31 14.39 -11.64
C LEU A 490 35.65 13.75 -11.99
N ALA A 491 36.75 14.25 -11.41
CA ALA A 491 38.10 13.73 -11.67
C ALA A 491 38.26 12.27 -11.19
N GLY A 492 37.60 11.91 -10.08
CA GLY A 492 37.60 10.55 -9.54
C GLY A 492 36.67 9.57 -10.25
N GLY A 493 35.91 10.01 -11.26
CA GLY A 493 34.93 9.17 -11.96
C GLY A 493 33.75 8.75 -11.09
N PHE A 494 33.46 9.52 -10.03
CA PHE A 494 32.31 9.29 -9.17
C PHE A 494 31.03 9.75 -9.87
N LYS A 495 29.92 9.08 -9.57
CA LYS A 495 28.60 9.55 -10.00
C LYS A 495 28.18 10.72 -9.11
N ILE A 496 27.63 11.75 -9.73
CA ILE A 496 27.17 12.96 -9.06
C ILE A 496 25.65 12.98 -9.06
N SER A 497 25.05 13.34 -7.95
CA SER A 497 23.59 13.53 -7.81
C SER A 497 23.31 14.66 -6.83
N ALA A 498 22.09 15.18 -6.86
CA ALA A 498 21.61 16.14 -5.87
C ALA A 498 20.37 15.62 -5.16
N GLU A 499 20.14 16.08 -3.95
CA GLU A 499 18.91 15.83 -3.19
C GLU A 499 18.41 17.13 -2.57
N HIS A 500 17.10 17.25 -2.41
CA HIS A 500 16.45 18.40 -1.79
C HIS A 500 15.45 17.98 -0.71
N VAL A 501 15.17 18.88 0.22
CA VAL A 501 14.19 18.67 1.28
C VAL A 501 13.69 19.99 1.87
N ASP A 502 12.37 20.09 2.11
CA ASP A 502 11.78 21.22 2.82
C ASP A 502 12.18 21.28 4.30
N GLN A 503 11.98 22.45 4.92
CA GLN A 503 12.37 22.71 6.31
C GLN A 503 11.72 21.76 7.33
N ARG A 504 10.52 21.22 7.04
CA ARG A 504 9.80 20.30 7.92
C ARG A 504 10.40 18.89 7.85
N ARG A 505 10.72 18.40 6.65
CA ARG A 505 11.28 17.06 6.40
C ARG A 505 12.80 16.98 6.63
N PHE A 506 13.51 18.11 6.64
CA PHE A 506 14.94 18.14 6.96
C PHE A 506 15.21 17.52 8.35
N ARG A 507 14.32 17.73 9.33
CA ARG A 507 14.45 17.19 10.70
C ARG A 507 14.32 15.67 10.78
N THR A 508 13.66 15.04 9.82
CA THR A 508 13.45 13.59 9.76
C THR A 508 14.45 12.89 8.85
N GLY A 509 15.35 13.63 8.20
CA GLY A 509 16.38 13.08 7.31
C GLY A 509 15.83 12.43 6.03
N SER A 510 14.57 12.73 5.64
CA SER A 510 13.93 12.17 4.46
C SER A 510 14.14 13.10 3.25
N TRP A 511 15.18 12.81 2.46
CA TRP A 511 15.58 13.60 1.29
C TRP A 511 14.96 13.07 0.00
N SER A 512 14.58 13.97 -0.90
CA SER A 512 14.09 13.64 -2.25
C SER A 512 15.22 13.78 -3.26
N SER A 513 15.38 12.80 -4.17
CA SER A 513 16.46 12.83 -5.16
C SER A 513 16.09 13.70 -6.36
N CYS A 514 16.99 14.60 -6.75
CA CYS A 514 16.92 15.37 -7.99
C CYS A 514 17.39 14.55 -9.22
N GLY A 515 17.83 13.30 -9.01
CA GLY A 515 18.40 12.45 -10.05
C GLY A 515 19.92 12.60 -10.22
N GLN A 516 20.47 11.81 -11.16
CA GLN A 516 21.89 11.80 -11.45
C GLN A 516 22.26 12.98 -12.36
N ILE A 517 23.27 13.75 -11.98
CA ILE A 517 23.84 14.81 -12.81
C ILE A 517 24.73 14.16 -13.87
N GLN A 518 24.28 14.22 -15.13
CA GLN A 518 25.06 13.79 -16.29
C GLN A 518 25.91 14.96 -16.79
N ALA A 519 27.08 15.13 -16.18
CA ALA A 519 28.03 16.18 -16.57
C ALA A 519 29.38 15.56 -16.94
N HIS A 520 29.95 16.01 -18.05
CA HIS A 520 31.27 15.60 -18.54
C HIS A 520 32.32 16.71 -18.32
N SER A 521 31.87 17.87 -17.83
CA SER A 521 32.71 19.01 -17.47
C SER A 521 32.27 19.63 -16.15
N ILE A 522 33.20 20.29 -15.45
CA ILE A 522 32.89 21.01 -14.21
C ILE A 522 31.85 22.11 -14.43
N ARG A 523 31.88 22.76 -15.61
CA ARG A 523 30.92 23.80 -15.97
C ARG A 523 29.50 23.23 -16.11
N GLU A 524 29.34 22.06 -16.72
CA GLU A 524 28.04 21.35 -16.79
C GLU A 524 27.56 20.93 -15.40
N ALA A 525 28.46 20.44 -14.54
CA ALA A 525 28.10 20.00 -13.20
C ALA A 525 27.64 21.18 -12.32
N ILE A 526 28.34 22.32 -12.40
CA ILE A 526 27.95 23.57 -11.73
C ILE A 526 26.58 24.02 -12.24
N ALA A 527 26.39 24.11 -13.57
CA ALA A 527 25.13 24.57 -14.15
C ALA A 527 23.94 23.69 -13.75
N ALA A 528 24.13 22.36 -13.70
CA ALA A 528 23.11 21.43 -13.26
C ALA A 528 22.77 21.60 -11.77
N LEU A 529 23.78 21.74 -10.90
CA LEU A 529 23.56 21.91 -9.47
C LEU A 529 22.92 23.27 -9.14
N GLU A 530 23.34 24.34 -9.83
CA GLU A 530 22.70 25.66 -9.75
C GLU A 530 21.26 25.63 -10.27
N GLY A 531 20.97 24.79 -11.28
CA GLY A 531 19.61 24.53 -11.76
C GLY A 531 18.70 24.00 -10.64
N TYR A 532 19.16 23.02 -9.86
CA TYR A 532 18.40 22.50 -8.73
C TYR A 532 18.28 23.49 -7.56
N ILE A 533 19.32 24.26 -7.29
CA ILE A 533 19.27 25.37 -6.30
C ILE A 533 18.16 26.37 -6.67
N ASN A 534 18.03 26.71 -7.96
CA ASN A 534 16.96 27.60 -8.43
C ASN A 534 15.58 26.94 -8.40
N GLU A 535 15.50 25.68 -8.79
CA GLU A 535 14.24 24.94 -8.82
C GLU A 535 13.64 24.75 -7.43
N TYR A 536 14.50 24.55 -6.42
CA TYR A 536 14.14 24.32 -5.03
C TYR A 536 14.53 25.48 -4.13
N GLU A 537 14.28 26.72 -4.57
CA GLU A 537 14.53 27.93 -3.78
C GLU A 537 13.73 27.89 -2.46
N GLY A 538 14.40 28.13 -1.33
CA GLY A 538 13.79 28.03 0.01
C GLY A 538 13.79 26.62 0.62
N GLU A 539 14.42 25.64 -0.02
CA GLU A 539 14.65 24.31 0.54
C GLU A 539 16.13 24.05 0.87
N TYR A 540 16.42 22.99 1.63
CA TYR A 540 17.78 22.48 1.74
C TYR A 540 18.13 21.69 0.49
N VAL A 541 19.26 22.01 -0.16
CA VAL A 541 19.79 21.23 -1.30
C VAL A 541 21.17 20.71 -0.92
N ARG A 542 21.44 19.44 -1.22
CA ARG A 542 22.74 18.82 -0.99
C ARG A 542 23.28 18.10 -2.22
N LEU A 543 24.60 18.16 -2.38
CA LEU A 543 25.40 17.42 -3.34
C LEU A 543 25.73 16.04 -2.77
N ILE A 544 25.54 15.00 -3.60
CA ILE A 544 25.83 13.61 -3.27
C ILE A 544 26.83 13.02 -4.28
N GLY A 545 27.95 12.51 -3.79
CA GLY A 545 28.92 11.72 -4.54
C GLY A 545 28.73 10.23 -4.32
N ILE A 546 28.71 9.42 -5.38
CA ILE A 546 28.51 7.97 -5.31
C ILE A 546 29.66 7.25 -6.01
N ASP A 547 30.29 6.30 -5.31
CA ASP A 547 31.27 5.39 -5.88
C ASP A 547 30.58 4.31 -6.72
N PRO A 548 30.76 4.28 -8.05
CA PRO A 548 30.12 3.29 -8.90
C PRO A 548 30.65 1.86 -8.66
N LYS A 549 31.89 1.71 -8.15
CA LYS A 549 32.49 0.41 -7.84
C LYS A 549 32.02 -0.11 -6.49
N ALA A 550 32.11 0.73 -5.45
CA ALA A 550 31.72 0.35 -4.08
C ALA A 550 30.20 0.45 -3.80
N LYS A 551 29.43 1.05 -4.73
CA LYS A 551 27.98 1.27 -4.61
C LYS A 551 27.56 1.96 -3.30
N ARG A 552 28.38 2.90 -2.81
CA ARG A 552 28.14 3.65 -1.59
C ARG A 552 28.32 5.15 -1.81
N ARG A 553 27.70 5.95 -0.94
CA ARG A 553 27.90 7.40 -0.90
C ARG A 553 29.29 7.70 -0.36
N VAL A 554 29.99 8.62 -1.01
CA VAL A 554 31.34 9.07 -0.62
C VAL A 554 31.37 10.54 -0.21
N LEU A 555 30.33 11.31 -0.57
CA LEU A 555 30.17 12.71 -0.18
C LEU A 555 28.70 13.02 0.04
N GLU A 556 28.41 13.76 1.12
CA GLU A 556 27.14 14.47 1.34
C GLU A 556 27.44 15.90 1.80
N LEU A 557 27.15 16.90 0.96
CA LEU A 557 27.46 18.30 1.24
C LEU A 557 26.23 19.17 1.02
N ILE A 558 25.74 19.88 2.06
CA ILE A 558 24.63 20.83 1.92
C ILE A 558 25.14 22.08 1.20
N VAL A 559 24.59 22.37 0.03
CA VAL A 559 24.96 23.48 -0.85
C VAL A 559 23.96 24.65 -0.82
N GLN A 560 22.76 24.42 -0.29
CA GLN A 560 21.75 25.46 -0.04
C GLN A 560 21.03 25.18 1.28
N ARG A 561 20.68 26.25 2.00
CA ARG A 561 19.74 26.23 3.13
C ARG A 561 18.58 27.21 2.85
N PRO A 562 17.36 26.94 3.36
CA PRO A 562 16.20 27.82 3.24
C PRO A 562 16.44 29.26 3.67
#